data_AF-I4ZAF8-F1
#
_entry.id   AF-I4ZAF8-F1
#
_cell.length_a   1.000
_cell.length_b   1.000
_cell.length_c   1.000
_cell.angle_alpha   90.00
_cell.angle_beta   90.00
_cell.angle_gamma   90.00
#
_symmetry.space_group_name_H-M   'P 1'
#
loop_
_entity.id
_entity.type
_entity.pdbx_description
1 polymer ?
#
loop_
_entity_poly.entity_id
_entity_poly.type
_entity_poly.pdbx_seq_one_letter_code
_entity_poly.pdbx_strand_id
1 'polypeptide(L)'
;MLLVLSTFMGLAIHAQSDVVSMKTAAQIFKQKNPATAKEGLAKLGYAYKGISSDSYGKDHNYVKNMDLTASFLPTKFQQGNSSLIMQAVDGSTLYIYVFNRTVLAQLEAQVKAMGYDMSKPDKSGTVVCVKDNEPTFTFLYLQQPLPYCVQITE
;
A
#
# COMPACT_ATOMS: atom_id res chain seq x y z
N MET A 1 -22.90 43.59 12.18
CA MET A 1 -21.46 43.64 12.51
C MET A 1 -21.20 42.62 13.60
N LEU A 2 -20.43 41.55 13.30
CA LEU A 2 -19.85 40.53 14.20
C LEU A 2 -20.87 39.64 14.97
N LEU A 3 -20.73 38.33 15.20
CA LEU A 3 -19.56 37.46 15.22
C LEU A 3 -20.00 35.98 15.08
N VAL A 4 -19.37 35.28 14.12
CA VAL A 4 -18.89 33.88 14.14
C VAL A 4 -19.41 32.95 15.25
N LEU A 5 -20.37 32.08 14.92
CA LEU A 5 -20.61 30.79 15.58
C LEU A 5 -21.11 29.84 14.48
N SER A 6 -20.25 29.06 13.82
CA SER A 6 -20.11 27.64 14.17
C SER A 6 -19.17 26.92 13.18
N THR A 7 -17.90 27.33 13.11
CA THR A 7 -16.87 26.55 12.39
C THR A 7 -16.33 25.45 13.32
N PHE A 8 -17.19 24.50 13.67
CA PHE A 8 -16.80 23.20 14.24
C PHE A 8 -17.30 22.08 13.33
N MET A 9 -17.14 22.22 12.02
CA MET A 9 -17.16 21.05 11.14
C MET A 9 -15.77 20.41 11.17
N GLY A 10 -15.60 19.56 12.17
CA GLY A 10 -14.80 18.35 12.11
C GLY A 10 -13.37 18.53 11.60
N LEU A 11 -12.47 18.78 12.55
CA LEU A 11 -11.11 18.23 12.52
C LEU A 11 -11.19 16.69 12.51
N ALA A 12 -11.63 16.13 11.39
CA ALA A 12 -11.39 14.76 10.99
C ALA A 12 -10.64 14.79 9.66
N ILE A 13 -9.56 15.58 9.62
CA ILE A 13 -8.43 15.25 8.77
C ILE A 13 -8.00 13.89 9.31
N HIS A 14 -8.55 12.82 8.74
CA HIS A 14 -7.85 11.55 8.73
C HIS A 14 -6.47 11.94 8.25
N ALA A 15 -5.46 11.87 9.11
CA ALA A 15 -4.08 12.08 8.70
C ALA A 15 -3.90 11.18 7.49
N GLN A 16 -3.92 11.77 6.30
CA GLN A 16 -3.90 11.01 5.07
C GLN A 16 -2.58 10.27 5.15
N SER A 17 -2.64 8.95 5.25
CA SER A 17 -1.42 8.16 5.35
C SER A 17 -0.52 8.58 4.19
N ASP A 18 0.75 8.86 4.49
CA ASP A 18 1.72 9.15 3.43
C ASP A 18 1.91 7.93 2.51
N VAL A 19 1.35 6.76 2.84
CA VAL A 19 1.31 5.57 1.97
C VAL A 19 0.11 5.62 1.03
N VAL A 20 0.24 5.03 -0.17
CA VAL A 20 -0.85 4.87 -1.14
C VAL A 20 -2.12 4.27 -0.48
N SER A 21 -3.29 4.84 -0.79
CA SER A 21 -4.58 4.33 -0.30
C SER A 21 -4.96 3.00 -0.98
N MET A 22 -5.77 2.19 -0.30
CA MET A 22 -6.23 0.90 -0.85
C MET A 22 -7.08 1.07 -2.11
N LYS A 23 -7.91 2.12 -2.16
CA LYS A 23 -8.67 2.48 -3.36
C LYS A 23 -7.76 2.81 -4.54
N THR A 24 -6.74 3.63 -4.31
CA THR A 24 -5.79 4.01 -5.36
C THR A 24 -4.92 2.84 -5.80
N ALA A 25 -4.46 2.01 -4.87
CA ALA A 25 -3.69 0.81 -5.18
C ALA A 25 -4.48 -0.18 -6.04
N ALA A 26 -5.75 -0.42 -5.72
CA ALA A 26 -6.63 -1.26 -6.54
C ALA A 26 -6.83 -0.70 -7.95
N GLN A 27 -6.96 0.63 -8.09
CA GLN A 27 -7.06 1.28 -9.41
C GLN A 27 -5.78 1.12 -10.23
N ILE A 28 -4.61 1.28 -9.61
CA ILE A 28 -3.32 1.06 -10.25
C ILE A 28 -3.19 -0.40 -10.71
N PHE A 29 -3.54 -1.34 -9.85
CA PHE A 29 -3.52 -2.77 -10.15
C PHE A 29 -4.42 -3.12 -11.35
N LYS A 30 -5.68 -2.68 -11.33
CA LYS A 30 -6.68 -2.94 -12.39
C LYS A 30 -6.26 -2.47 -13.78
N GLN A 31 -5.40 -1.46 -13.88
CA GLN A 31 -4.96 -0.93 -15.18
C GLN A 31 -4.00 -1.86 -15.92
N LYS A 32 -3.32 -2.78 -15.21
CA LYS A 32 -2.31 -3.71 -15.76
C LYS A 32 -1.28 -3.02 -16.69
N ASN A 33 -0.97 -1.76 -16.40
CA ASN A 33 -0.08 -0.94 -17.23
C ASN A 33 1.04 -0.32 -16.37
N PRO A 34 2.29 -0.78 -16.52
CA PRO A 34 3.42 -0.26 -15.75
C PRO A 34 3.68 1.24 -15.93
N ALA A 35 3.41 1.81 -17.11
CA ALA A 35 3.63 3.23 -17.37
C ALA A 35 2.63 4.08 -16.56
N THR A 36 1.36 3.70 -16.56
CA THR A 36 0.32 4.40 -15.79
C THR A 36 0.51 4.22 -14.28
N ALA A 37 0.93 3.03 -13.85
CA ALA A 37 1.30 2.77 -12.46
C ALA A 37 2.46 3.67 -12.01
N LYS A 38 3.53 3.75 -12.80
CA LYS A 38 4.68 4.62 -12.51
C LYS A 38 4.29 6.09 -12.39
N GLU A 39 3.48 6.60 -13.32
CA GLU A 39 3.01 7.98 -13.27
C GLU A 39 2.11 8.24 -12.05
N GLY A 40 1.17 7.34 -11.78
CA GLY A 40 0.27 7.44 -10.63
C GLY A 40 1.01 7.43 -9.30
N LEU A 41 1.99 6.53 -9.14
CA LEU A 41 2.82 6.43 -7.94
C LEU A 41 3.75 7.65 -7.79
N ALA A 42 4.30 8.18 -8.89
CA ALA A 42 5.11 9.40 -8.84
C ALA A 42 4.32 10.60 -8.31
N LYS A 43 3.05 10.76 -8.72
CA LYS A 43 2.15 11.82 -8.21
C LYS A 43 1.87 11.70 -6.70
N LEU A 44 2.00 10.49 -6.14
CA LEU A 44 1.87 10.23 -4.70
C LEU A 44 3.20 10.37 -3.94
N GLY A 45 4.27 10.78 -4.62
CA GLY A 45 5.60 10.97 -4.03
C GLY A 45 6.44 9.70 -3.94
N TYR A 46 6.13 8.65 -4.71
CA TYR A 46 6.99 7.48 -4.82
C TYR A 46 8.07 7.67 -5.88
N ALA A 47 9.30 7.28 -5.55
CA ALA A 47 10.43 7.24 -6.46
C ALA A 47 10.60 5.84 -7.07
N TYR A 48 10.74 5.76 -8.39
CA TYR A 48 11.04 4.50 -9.08
C TYR A 48 12.50 4.09 -8.87
N LYS A 49 12.74 2.81 -8.55
CA LYS A 49 14.07 2.26 -8.25
C LYS A 49 14.57 1.20 -9.23
N GLY A 50 13.74 0.80 -10.20
CA GLY A 50 14.12 -0.18 -11.21
C GLY A 50 13.39 -1.51 -11.07
N ILE A 51 13.92 -2.53 -11.75
CA ILE A 51 13.35 -3.87 -11.78
C ILE A 51 14.21 -4.80 -10.92
N SER A 52 13.59 -5.49 -9.96
CA SER A 52 14.18 -6.63 -9.24
C SER A 52 13.82 -7.94 -9.94
N SER A 53 14.62 -8.98 -9.73
CA SER A 53 14.34 -10.32 -10.24
C SER A 53 14.74 -11.37 -9.20
N ASP A 54 13.85 -12.30 -8.93
CA ASP A 54 14.09 -13.46 -8.05
C ASP A 54 13.41 -14.73 -8.60
N SER A 55 13.25 -15.76 -7.78
CA SER A 55 12.58 -17.01 -8.16
C SER A 55 11.07 -16.88 -8.37
N TYR A 56 10.45 -15.80 -7.91
CA TYR A 56 9.02 -15.54 -7.99
C TYR A 56 8.65 -14.65 -9.17
N GLY A 57 9.61 -13.89 -9.72
CA GLY A 57 9.43 -13.17 -10.96
C GLY A 57 10.26 -11.90 -11.05
N LYS A 58 9.71 -10.92 -11.75
CA LYS A 58 10.29 -9.59 -11.93
C LYS A 58 9.29 -8.53 -11.50
N ASP A 59 9.77 -7.54 -10.76
CA ASP A 59 8.93 -6.48 -10.22
C ASP A 59 9.48 -5.10 -10.50
N HIS A 60 8.60 -4.17 -10.84
CA HIS A 60 8.87 -2.74 -10.78
C HIS A 60 8.82 -2.26 -9.33
N ASN A 61 9.89 -1.63 -8.87
CA ASN A 61 10.04 -1.20 -7.49
C ASN A 61 9.87 0.31 -7.34
N TYR A 62 9.06 0.72 -6.37
CA TYR A 62 8.80 2.11 -6.03
C TYR A 62 8.90 2.30 -4.53
N VAL A 63 9.57 3.36 -4.08
CA VAL A 63 9.72 3.63 -2.64
C VAL A 63 9.25 5.02 -2.27
N LYS A 64 8.82 5.17 -1.03
CA LYS A 64 8.56 6.45 -0.41
C LYS A 64 9.19 6.51 0.97
N ASN A 65 9.81 7.65 1.28
CA ASN A 65 10.52 7.93 2.55
C ASN A 65 11.57 6.87 2.91
N MET A 66 12.16 6.19 1.92
CA MET A 66 13.22 5.21 2.10
C MET A 66 14.02 5.02 0.81
N ASP A 67 15.10 4.25 0.88
CA ASP A 67 15.88 3.84 -0.29
C ASP A 67 16.02 2.32 -0.36
N LEU A 68 16.59 1.81 -1.46
CA LEU A 68 16.92 0.41 -1.63
C LEU A 68 18.44 0.23 -1.80
N THR A 69 18.96 -0.91 -1.37
CA THR A 69 20.32 -1.35 -1.74
C THR A 69 20.36 -1.82 -3.20
N ALA A 70 21.56 -2.11 -3.72
CA ALA A 70 21.72 -2.71 -5.05
C ALA A 70 20.99 -4.05 -5.20
N SER A 71 20.79 -4.78 -4.09
CA SER A 71 20.00 -6.03 -4.05
C SER A 71 18.53 -5.79 -3.73
N PHE A 72 18.02 -4.57 -3.90
CA PHE A 72 16.62 -4.19 -3.67
C PHE A 72 16.11 -4.40 -2.25
N LEU A 73 17.01 -4.43 -1.26
CA LEU A 73 16.62 -4.50 0.14
C LEU A 73 16.35 -3.09 0.71
N PRO A 74 15.23 -2.89 1.44
CA PRO A 74 14.95 -1.68 2.21
C PRO A 74 16.14 -1.14 3.01
N THR A 75 16.42 0.16 2.90
CA THR A 75 17.43 0.85 3.69
C THR A 75 17.07 2.32 3.94
N LYS A 76 17.79 2.98 4.87
CA LYS A 76 17.70 4.42 5.17
C LYS A 76 16.26 4.94 5.29
N PHE A 77 15.53 4.47 6.29
CA PHE A 77 14.21 5.00 6.63
C PHE A 77 14.32 6.50 6.95
N GLN A 78 13.48 7.29 6.29
CA GLN A 78 13.41 8.75 6.44
C GLN A 78 12.20 9.13 7.28
N GLN A 79 12.08 10.42 7.62
CA GLN A 79 10.93 10.94 8.35
C GLN A 79 9.62 10.70 7.58
N GLY A 80 8.55 10.38 8.32
CA GLY A 80 7.25 10.02 7.74
C GLY A 80 7.07 8.51 7.59
N ASN A 81 5.97 8.08 6.98
CA ASN A 81 5.72 6.65 6.77
C ASN A 81 6.50 6.14 5.56
N SER A 82 7.37 5.15 5.79
CA SER A 82 8.10 4.48 4.71
C SER A 82 7.28 3.35 4.11
N SER A 83 7.35 3.19 2.79
CA SER A 83 6.73 2.06 2.09
C SER A 83 7.47 1.72 0.80
N LEU A 84 7.40 0.44 0.45
CA LEU A 84 7.86 -0.13 -0.81
C LEU A 84 6.66 -0.72 -1.55
N ILE A 85 6.53 -0.39 -2.83
CA ILE A 85 5.56 -0.99 -3.73
C ILE A 85 6.32 -1.82 -4.75
N MET A 86 5.92 -3.09 -4.89
CA MET A 86 6.41 -4.00 -5.92
C MET A 86 5.24 -4.36 -6.83
N GLN A 87 5.36 -4.05 -8.11
CA GLN A 87 4.37 -4.42 -9.12
C GLN A 87 5.00 -5.44 -10.05
N ALA A 88 4.40 -6.63 -10.16
CA ALA A 88 4.84 -7.64 -11.11
C ALA A 88 4.86 -7.05 -12.52
N VAL A 89 5.89 -7.34 -13.32
CA VAL A 89 6.06 -6.80 -14.68
C VAL A 89 4.89 -7.16 -15.59
N ASP A 90 4.26 -8.31 -15.37
CA ASP A 90 3.06 -8.77 -16.08
C ASP A 90 1.74 -8.19 -15.51
N GLY A 91 1.82 -7.40 -14.43
CA GLY A 91 0.68 -6.81 -13.76
C GLY A 91 -0.17 -7.78 -12.93
N SER A 92 0.27 -9.03 -12.74
CA SER A 92 -0.49 -10.07 -12.04
C SER A 92 -0.67 -9.80 -10.54
N THR A 93 0.27 -9.10 -9.92
CA THR A 93 0.26 -8.81 -8.48
C THR A 93 0.81 -7.43 -8.16
N LEU A 94 0.27 -6.80 -7.12
CA LEU A 94 0.82 -5.61 -6.48
C LEU A 94 1.06 -5.89 -4.98
N TYR A 95 2.28 -5.65 -4.52
CA TYR A 95 2.64 -5.72 -3.10
C TYR A 95 2.88 -4.32 -2.55
N ILE A 96 2.37 -4.05 -1.35
CA ILE A 96 2.60 -2.82 -0.59
C ILE A 96 3.19 -3.21 0.75
N TYR A 97 4.49 -2.98 0.91
CA TYR A 97 5.18 -3.17 2.17
C TYR A 97 5.12 -1.88 2.99
N VAL A 98 4.67 -2.01 4.23
CA VAL A 98 4.58 -0.90 5.21
C VAL A 98 5.37 -1.24 6.47
N PHE A 99 6.10 -0.26 6.97
CA PHE A 99 7.00 -0.43 8.12
C PHE A 99 6.41 0.20 9.40
N ASN A 100 5.09 0.45 9.41
CA ASN A 100 4.36 1.06 10.52
C ASN A 100 3.03 0.32 10.75
N ARG A 101 2.82 -0.18 11.97
CA ARG A 101 1.61 -0.92 12.36
C ARG A 101 0.34 -0.06 12.32
N THR A 102 0.44 1.22 12.67
CA THR A 102 -0.69 2.15 12.60
C THR A 102 -1.14 2.36 11.16
N VAL A 103 -0.19 2.43 10.21
CA VAL A 103 -0.52 2.51 8.78
C VAL A 103 -1.20 1.24 8.31
N LEU A 104 -0.71 0.06 8.70
CA LEU A 104 -1.36 -1.21 8.36
C LEU A 104 -2.84 -1.20 8.81
N ALA A 105 -3.11 -0.86 10.06
CA ALA A 105 -4.46 -0.79 10.60
C ALA A 105 -5.35 0.20 9.84
N GLN A 106 -4.79 1.32 9.37
CA GLN A 106 -5.51 2.27 8.52
C GLN A 106 -5.86 1.68 7.15
N LEU A 107 -4.96 0.91 6.54
CA LEU A 107 -5.23 0.23 5.26
C LEU A 107 -6.32 -0.84 5.43
N GLU A 108 -6.29 -1.60 6.52
CA GLU A 108 -7.36 -2.56 6.86
C GLU A 108 -8.72 -1.86 7.03
N ALA A 109 -8.73 -0.72 7.74
CA ALA A 109 -9.94 0.09 7.89
C ALA A 109 -10.47 0.61 6.54
N GLN A 110 -9.59 0.98 5.61
CA GLN A 110 -9.99 1.37 4.25
C GLN A 110 -10.63 0.22 3.49
N VAL A 111 -10.03 -0.99 3.52
CA VAL A 111 -10.60 -2.18 2.87
C VAL A 111 -11.98 -2.50 3.43
N LYS A 112 -12.14 -2.46 4.75
CA LYS A 112 -13.43 -2.65 5.40
C LYS A 112 -14.46 -1.59 4.97
N ALA A 113 -14.07 -0.32 4.93
CA ALA A 113 -14.94 0.78 4.49
C ALA A 113 -15.32 0.68 3.01
N MET A 114 -14.49 0.03 2.18
CA MET A 114 -14.80 -0.29 0.78
C MET A 114 -15.80 -1.44 0.61
N GLY A 115 -16.22 -2.08 1.71
CA GLY A 115 -17.24 -3.13 1.72
C GLY A 115 -16.70 -4.52 1.43
N TYR A 116 -15.42 -4.78 1.69
CA TYR A 116 -14.83 -6.11 1.60
C TYR A 116 -15.19 -6.95 2.83
N ASP A 117 -15.46 -8.22 2.61
CA ASP A 117 -15.52 -9.21 3.69
C ASP A 117 -14.10 -9.61 4.08
N MET A 118 -13.78 -9.49 5.36
CA MET A 118 -12.44 -9.74 5.90
C MET A 118 -12.44 -11.02 6.73
N SER A 119 -11.58 -11.97 6.38
CA SER A 119 -11.43 -13.20 7.13
C SER A 119 -10.92 -12.95 8.56
N LYS A 120 -11.09 -13.94 9.43
CA LYS A 120 -10.29 -13.97 10.66
C LYS A 120 -8.82 -14.22 10.30
N PRO A 121 -7.85 -13.67 11.06
CA PRO A 121 -6.45 -13.99 10.88
C PRO A 121 -6.21 -15.48 11.06
N ASP A 122 -5.44 -16.09 10.16
CA ASP A 122 -4.98 -17.47 10.33
C ASP A 122 -3.77 -17.56 11.29
N LYS A 123 -3.18 -18.76 11.45
CA LYS A 123 -2.03 -18.99 12.33
C LYS A 123 -0.76 -18.23 11.91
N SER A 124 -0.65 -17.87 10.62
CA SER A 124 0.43 -17.05 10.07
C SER A 124 0.15 -15.55 10.17
N GLY A 125 -1.03 -15.18 10.67
CA GLY A 125 -1.49 -13.80 10.70
C GLY A 125 -1.99 -13.32 9.34
N THR A 126 -2.30 -14.21 8.39
CA THR A 126 -2.84 -13.81 7.08
C THR A 126 -4.32 -13.48 7.21
N VAL A 127 -4.73 -12.34 6.64
CA VAL A 127 -6.13 -11.91 6.53
C VAL A 127 -6.46 -11.71 5.06
N VAL A 128 -7.41 -12.48 4.56
CA VAL A 128 -7.89 -12.41 3.17
C VAL A 128 -9.15 -11.55 3.14
N CYS A 129 -9.21 -10.63 2.18
CA CYS A 129 -10.32 -9.70 2.02
C CYS A 129 -10.88 -9.82 0.60
N VAL A 130 -12.15 -10.20 0.49
CA VAL A 130 -12.81 -10.47 -0.80
C VAL A 130 -14.03 -9.58 -0.99
N LYS A 131 -14.33 -9.29 -2.26
CA LYS A 131 -15.55 -8.61 -2.70
C LYS A 131 -15.82 -9.02 -4.14
N ASP A 132 -17.08 -9.31 -4.45
CA ASP A 132 -17.46 -9.79 -5.79
C ASP A 132 -17.01 -8.82 -6.89
N ASN A 133 -16.38 -9.36 -7.94
CA ASN A 133 -15.87 -8.63 -9.10
C ASN A 133 -14.81 -7.56 -8.78
N GLU A 134 -14.18 -7.64 -7.63
CA GLU A 134 -13.12 -6.74 -7.19
C GLU A 134 -11.83 -7.54 -6.86
N PRO A 135 -10.64 -6.92 -6.94
CA PRO A 135 -9.37 -7.59 -6.65
C PRO A 135 -9.34 -8.10 -5.20
N THR A 136 -8.73 -9.26 -4.97
CA THR A 136 -8.52 -9.77 -3.62
C THR A 136 -7.40 -9.00 -2.93
N PHE A 137 -7.63 -8.54 -1.69
CA PHE A 137 -6.56 -8.01 -0.83
C PHE A 137 -6.17 -9.05 0.20
N THR A 138 -4.88 -9.23 0.43
CA THR A 138 -4.35 -10.11 1.47
C THR A 138 -3.39 -9.32 2.36
N PHE A 139 -3.73 -9.19 3.64
CA PHE A 139 -2.84 -8.61 4.65
C PHE A 139 -1.98 -9.71 5.27
N LEU A 140 -0.66 -9.50 5.26
CA LEU A 140 0.35 -10.43 5.72
C LEU A 140 1.14 -9.79 6.86
N TYR A 141 1.11 -10.43 8.02
CA TYR A 141 1.81 -10.00 9.22
C TYR A 141 3.13 -10.75 9.32
N LEU A 142 4.15 -10.25 8.60
CA LEU A 142 5.44 -10.94 8.51
C LEU A 142 6.19 -10.92 9.86
N GLN A 143 7.04 -11.92 10.09
CA GLN A 143 7.83 -12.03 11.31
C GLN A 143 8.88 -10.91 11.38
N GLN A 144 9.06 -10.29 12.54
CA GLN A 144 10.12 -9.31 12.75
C GLN A 144 11.49 -9.94 12.44
N PRO A 145 12.40 -9.22 11.75
CA PRO A 145 12.39 -7.77 11.49
C PRO A 145 11.65 -7.34 10.19
N LEU A 146 10.92 -8.24 9.53
CA LEU A 146 10.25 -7.94 8.26
C LEU A 146 9.05 -6.98 8.44
N PRO A 147 8.74 -6.16 7.41
CA PRO A 147 7.58 -5.26 7.38
C PRO A 147 6.23 -6.00 7.34
N TYR A 148 5.14 -5.27 7.39
CA TYR A 148 3.82 -5.80 7.04
C TYR A 148 3.60 -5.67 5.53
N CYS A 149 2.84 -6.58 4.92
CA CYS A 149 2.58 -6.55 3.47
C CYS A 149 1.08 -6.58 3.17
N VAL A 150 0.68 -5.83 2.16
CA VAL A 150 -0.61 -5.98 1.50
C VAL A 150 -0.37 -6.48 0.09
N GLN A 151 -0.88 -7.66 -0.23
CA GLN A 151 -0.86 -8.23 -1.57
C GLN A 151 -2.22 -8.01 -2.24
N ILE A 152 -2.20 -7.61 -3.51
CA ILE A 152 -3.39 -7.40 -4.34
C ILE A 152 -3.29 -8.30 -5.58
N THR A 153 -4.27 -9.17 -5.78
CA THR A 153 -4.38 -10.08 -6.93
C THR A 153 -5.77 -10.02 -7.55
N GLU A 154 -5.93 -10.59 -8.74
CA GLU A 154 -7.26 -10.89 -9.30
C GLU A 154 -7.96 -12.00 -8.52
#